data_AF-A0A7C3HW96-F1
#
_entry.id   AF-A0A7C3HW96-F1
#
_cell.length_a   1.000
_cell.length_b   1.000
_cell.length_c   1.000
_cell.angle_alpha   90.00
_cell.angle_beta   90.00
_cell.angle_gamma   90.00
#
_symmetry.space_group_name_H-M   'P 1'
#
loop_
_entity.id
_entity.type
_entity.pdbx_description
1 polymer ?
#
loop_
_entity_poly.entity_id
_entity_poly.type
_entity_poly.pdbx_seq_one_letter_code
_entity_poly.pdbx_strand_id
1 'polypeptide(L)'
;MKRRLHAESDHEELLLPAEETTPLQSWRVPVFPPRFSPTLAVLPQHVARHALSLIGRLAAGEPAAFAGMRRLRASREICRVRVTADDRFLFKPLAHRLEVLDVINRKDFEKWLKTLN
;
A
#
# COMPACT_ATOMS: atom_id res chain seq x y z
N MET A 1 -17.94 16.30 26.67
CA MET A 1 -17.97 15.28 25.58
C MET A 1 -16.61 14.60 25.50
N LYS A 2 -16.50 13.35 25.99
CA LYS A 2 -15.25 12.59 26.01
C LYS A 2 -15.00 11.98 24.63
N ARG A 3 -13.99 12.46 23.90
CA ARG A 3 -13.50 11.81 22.67
C ARG A 3 -12.84 10.49 23.08
N ARG A 4 -13.47 9.36 22.74
CA ARG A 4 -12.80 8.06 22.77
C ARG A 4 -11.80 8.04 21.63
N LEU A 5 -10.53 8.28 21.95
CA LEU A 5 -9.42 7.85 21.11
C LEU A 5 -9.40 6.32 21.19
N HIS A 6 -9.94 5.65 20.18
CA HIS A 6 -9.59 4.26 19.94
C HIS A 6 -8.13 4.25 19.48
N ALA A 7 -7.21 4.08 20.43
CA ALA A 7 -5.89 3.56 20.16
C ALA A 7 -6.10 2.10 19.72
N GLU A 8 -6.26 1.89 18.41
CA GLU A 8 -6.07 0.57 17.82
C GLU A 8 -4.57 0.25 17.93
N SER A 9 -4.26 -0.96 18.40
CA SER A 9 -2.95 -1.39 18.82
C SER A 9 -1.86 -1.13 17.78
N ASP A 10 -0.88 -0.31 18.17
CA ASP A 10 0.42 -0.18 17.54
C ASP A 10 1.12 -1.55 17.54
N HIS A 11 0.89 -2.34 16.49
CA HIS A 11 1.95 -3.20 15.98
C HIS A 11 2.94 -2.29 15.25
N GLU A 12 3.62 -1.49 16.07
CA GLU A 12 4.93 -0.89 15.92
C GLU A 12 5.28 -0.68 14.42
N GLU A 13 5.19 0.54 13.88
CA GLU A 13 5.31 0.83 12.44
C GLU A 13 6.44 1.84 12.19
N LEU A 14 7.31 1.61 11.19
CA LEU A 14 8.39 2.55 10.86
C LEU A 14 7.92 3.54 9.77
N LEU A 15 7.73 4.79 10.17
CA LEU A 15 7.67 5.94 9.27
C LEU A 15 9.00 6.07 8.52
N LEU A 16 8.98 6.28 7.19
CA LEU A 16 10.20 6.56 6.45
C LEU A 16 10.58 8.06 6.61
N PRO A 17 11.87 8.37 6.89
CA PRO A 17 12.39 9.72 6.77
C PRO A 17 12.25 10.23 5.32
N ALA A 18 12.14 11.55 5.13
CA ALA A 18 11.96 12.16 3.82
C ALA A 18 13.07 11.79 2.81
N GLU A 19 14.32 11.65 3.28
CA GLU A 19 15.48 11.31 2.44
C GLU A 19 15.40 9.90 1.83
N GLU A 20 14.77 8.95 2.51
CA GLU A 20 14.57 7.58 2.01
C GLU A 20 13.43 7.47 0.99
N THR A 21 12.63 8.53 0.83
CA THR A 21 11.53 8.55 -0.14
C THR A 21 11.99 8.98 -1.54
N THR A 22 13.08 9.74 -1.65
CA THR A 22 13.61 10.22 -2.94
C THR A 22 13.94 9.11 -3.93
N PRO A 23 14.59 7.98 -3.54
CA PRO A 23 14.82 6.84 -4.45
C PRO A 23 13.52 6.12 -4.86
N LEU A 24 12.47 6.21 -4.03
CA LEU A 24 11.17 5.62 -4.31
C LEU A 24 10.36 6.46 -5.31
N GLN A 25 10.72 7.73 -5.50
CA GLN A 25 10.03 8.67 -6.40
C GLN A 25 10.49 8.60 -7.86
N SER A 26 11.35 7.65 -8.24
CA SER A 26 11.60 7.37 -9.67
C SER A 26 10.38 6.74 -10.35
N TRP A 27 10.24 6.93 -11.66
CA TRP A 27 9.20 6.23 -12.41
C TRP A 27 9.47 4.72 -12.48
N ARG A 28 8.40 3.92 -12.51
CA ARG A 28 8.43 2.44 -12.49
C ARG A 28 7.27 1.89 -13.31
N VAL A 29 7.49 0.75 -13.97
CA VAL A 29 6.41 0.05 -14.68
C VAL A 29 5.62 -0.81 -13.67
N PRO A 30 4.29 -0.64 -13.52
CA PRO A 30 3.51 -1.49 -12.63
C PRO A 30 3.40 -2.90 -13.20
N VAL A 31 3.65 -3.89 -12.34
CA VAL A 31 3.50 -5.32 -12.66
C VAL A 31 2.38 -5.87 -11.81
N PHE A 32 1.32 -6.34 -12.46
CA PHE A 32 0.13 -6.85 -11.80
C PHE A 32 0.16 -8.37 -11.67
N PRO A 33 -0.17 -8.93 -10.50
CA PRO A 33 -0.30 -10.36 -10.35
C PRO A 33 -1.57 -10.86 -11.04
N PRO A 34 -1.62 -12.13 -11.50
CA PRO A 34 -2.79 -12.66 -12.21
C PRO A 34 -4.11 -12.53 -11.44
N ARG A 35 -4.06 -12.55 -10.10
CA ARG A 35 -5.23 -12.43 -9.23
C ARG A 35 -5.73 -11.00 -9.03
N PHE A 36 -4.98 -9.99 -9.48
CA PHE A 36 -5.32 -8.60 -9.20
C PHE A 36 -6.61 -8.14 -9.87
N SER A 37 -6.83 -8.53 -11.13
CA SER A 37 -8.07 -8.19 -11.84
C SER A 37 -9.30 -8.80 -11.14
N PRO A 38 -9.31 -10.10 -10.75
CA PRO A 38 -10.34 -10.65 -9.88
C PRO A 38 -10.50 -9.90 -8.54
N THR A 39 -9.41 -9.50 -7.89
CA THR A 39 -9.49 -8.69 -6.65
C THR A 39 -10.22 -7.37 -6.89
N LEU A 40 -9.85 -6.63 -7.94
CA LEU A 40 -10.51 -5.36 -8.25
C LEU A 40 -12.01 -5.52 -8.56
N ALA A 41 -12.42 -6.64 -9.14
CA ALA A 41 -13.80 -6.92 -9.49
C ALA A 41 -14.71 -7.13 -8.26
N VAL A 42 -14.16 -7.57 -7.13
CA VAL A 42 -14.93 -7.78 -5.88
C VAL A 42 -14.90 -6.58 -4.94
N LEU A 43 -13.99 -5.62 -5.16
CA LEU A 43 -13.92 -4.39 -4.37
C LEU A 43 -15.07 -3.43 -4.72
N PRO A 44 -15.50 -2.59 -3.77
CA PRO A 44 -16.40 -1.49 -4.10
C PRO A 44 -15.79 -0.60 -5.20
N GLN A 45 -16.61 -0.15 -6.16
CA GLN A 45 -16.14 0.55 -7.36
C GLN A 45 -15.25 1.77 -7.04
N HIS A 46 -15.58 2.52 -5.99
CA HIS A 46 -14.78 3.67 -5.58
C HIS A 46 -13.38 3.25 -5.08
N VAL A 47 -13.26 2.16 -4.33
CA VAL A 47 -11.98 1.62 -3.87
C VAL A 47 -11.12 1.19 -5.05
N ALA A 48 -11.69 0.44 -6.00
CA ALA A 48 -10.97 -0.02 -7.19
C ALA A 48 -10.43 1.16 -8.03
N ARG A 49 -11.24 2.20 -8.24
CA ARG A 49 -10.83 3.43 -8.94
C ARG A 49 -9.70 4.16 -8.21
N HIS A 50 -9.83 4.31 -6.89
CA HIS A 50 -8.80 4.96 -6.07
C HIS A 50 -7.48 4.16 -6.09
N ALA A 51 -7.56 2.83 -6.02
CA ALA A 51 -6.39 1.97 -6.10
C ALA A 51 -5.67 2.10 -7.45
N LEU A 52 -6.39 2.02 -8.57
CA LEU A 52 -5.78 2.17 -9.91
C LEU A 52 -5.15 3.56 -10.10
N SER A 53 -5.82 4.61 -9.65
CA SER A 53 -5.28 5.98 -9.69
C SER A 53 -4.00 6.09 -8.84
N LEU A 54 -4.01 5.57 -7.61
CA LEU A 54 -2.85 5.56 -6.73
C LEU A 54 -1.68 4.78 -7.31
N ILE A 55 -1.93 3.61 -7.91
CA ILE A 55 -0.91 2.79 -8.58
C ILE A 55 -0.25 3.57 -9.71
N GLY A 56 -1.06 4.24 -10.54
CA GLY A 56 -0.53 5.08 -11.63
C GLY A 56 0.36 6.21 -11.13
N ARG A 57 -0.05 6.90 -10.05
CA ARG A 57 0.74 7.98 -9.45
C ARG A 57 2.03 7.50 -8.78
N LEU A 58 1.98 6.37 -8.08
CA LEU A 58 3.18 5.72 -7.52
C LEU A 58 4.13 5.27 -8.63
N ALA A 59 3.60 4.69 -9.70
CA ALA A 59 4.36 4.29 -10.88
C ALA A 59 4.98 5.49 -11.60
N ALA A 60 4.32 6.64 -11.61
CA ALA A 60 4.86 7.88 -12.15
C ALA A 60 5.92 8.54 -11.24
N GLY A 61 6.11 8.04 -10.02
CA GLY A 61 7.05 8.65 -9.06
C GLY A 61 6.50 9.90 -8.38
N GLU A 62 5.19 10.13 -8.41
CA GLU A 62 4.60 11.36 -7.86
C GLU A 62 4.79 11.43 -6.33
N PRO A 63 5.51 12.44 -5.79
CA PRO A 63 5.86 12.47 -4.36
C PRO A 63 4.65 12.40 -3.41
N ALA A 64 3.55 13.06 -3.77
CA ALA A 64 2.33 13.05 -2.95
C ALA A 64 1.65 11.68 -2.86
N ALA A 65 1.93 10.75 -3.79
CA ALA A 65 1.40 9.39 -3.75
C ALA A 65 2.08 8.52 -2.68
N PHE A 66 3.31 8.86 -2.29
CA PHE A 66 4.06 8.18 -1.23
C PHE A 66 3.72 8.70 0.18
N ALA A 67 2.87 9.72 0.28
CA ALA A 67 2.45 10.28 1.57
C ALA A 67 1.77 9.21 2.44
N GLY A 68 2.29 9.02 3.66
CA GLY A 68 1.77 8.02 4.59
C GLY A 68 2.15 6.57 4.25
N MET A 69 3.02 6.35 3.26
CA MET A 69 3.57 5.03 2.98
C MET A 69 4.39 4.50 4.16
N ARG A 70 4.34 3.20 4.41
CA ARG A 70 5.10 2.46 5.43
C ARG A 70 5.72 1.21 4.82
N ARG A 71 6.90 0.82 5.30
CA ARG A 71 7.43 -0.53 5.04
C ARG A 71 6.85 -1.51 6.05
N LEU A 72 6.61 -2.74 5.61
CA LEU A 72 6.20 -3.80 6.51
C LEU A 72 7.39 -4.26 7.35
N ARG A 73 7.13 -4.58 8.61
CA ARG A 73 8.16 -5.13 9.49
C ARG A 73 8.54 -6.56 9.12
N ALA A 74 7.54 -7.37 8.78
CA ALA A 74 7.74 -8.75 8.36
C ALA A 74 8.58 -8.87 7.08
N SER A 75 8.56 -7.86 6.21
CA SER A 75 9.42 -7.78 5.04
C SER A 75 9.66 -6.33 4.65
N ARG A 76 10.91 -5.87 4.79
CA ARG A 76 11.30 -4.49 4.47
C ARG A 76 11.20 -4.16 2.99
N GLU A 77 11.05 -5.16 2.12
CA GLU A 77 10.82 -4.96 0.68
C GLU A 77 9.39 -4.52 0.36
N ILE A 78 8.44 -4.84 1.26
CA ILE A 78 7.03 -4.61 1.03
C ILE A 78 6.65 -3.26 1.64
N CYS A 79 6.06 -2.43 0.80
CA CYS A 79 5.46 -1.16 1.17
C CYS A 79 3.94 -1.27 1.23
N ARG A 80 3.35 -0.45 2.08
CA ARG A 80 1.92 -0.28 2.25
C ARG A 80 1.57 1.19 2.23
N VAL A 81 0.48 1.55 1.55
CA VAL A 81 -0.08 2.90 1.58
C VAL A 81 -1.60 2.84 1.65
N ARG A 82 -2.22 3.90 2.17
CA ARG A 82 -3.66 4.02 2.30
C ARG A 82 -4.30 4.26 0.92
N VAL A 83 -5.38 3.53 0.60
CA VAL A 83 -6.23 3.80 -0.56
C VAL A 83 -7.48 4.59 -0.12
N THR A 84 -8.16 4.07 0.89
CA THR A 84 -9.32 4.68 1.57
C THR A 84 -9.12 4.58 3.09
N ALA A 85 -10.09 4.97 3.91
CA ALA A 85 -9.99 4.81 5.37
C ALA A 85 -9.62 3.37 5.77
N ASP A 86 -10.31 2.39 5.18
CA ASP A 86 -10.19 0.98 5.54
C ASP A 86 -9.34 0.15 4.58
N ASP A 87 -9.00 0.65 3.40
CA ASP A 87 -8.27 -0.15 2.40
C ASP A 87 -6.79 0.23 2.29
N ARG A 88 -5.95 -0.75 2.01
CA ARG A 88 -4.50 -0.65 1.93
C ARG A 88 -4.02 -1.28 0.64
N PHE A 89 -3.15 -0.55 -0.06
CA PHE A 89 -2.44 -1.03 -1.23
C PHE A 89 -1.07 -1.55 -0.79
N LEU A 90 -0.71 -2.75 -1.26
CA LEU A 90 0.52 -3.47 -0.92
C LEU A 90 1.34 -3.66 -2.19
N PHE A 91 2.64 -3.33 -2.11
CA PHE A 91 3.52 -3.34 -3.28
C PHE A 91 5.00 -3.48 -2.91
N LYS A 92 5.82 -3.89 -3.87
CA LYS A 92 7.30 -3.81 -3.77
C LYS A 92 7.83 -2.79 -4.79
N PRO A 93 8.48 -1.70 -4.34
CA PRO A 93 9.20 -0.81 -5.25
C PRO A 93 10.58 -1.42 -5.58
N LEU A 94 10.75 -1.88 -6.83
CA LEU A 94 12.03 -2.34 -7.38
C LEU A 94 12.66 -1.24 -8.25
N ALA A 95 13.87 -1.44 -8.79
CA ALA A 95 14.58 -0.40 -9.55
C ALA A 95 13.77 0.17 -10.74
N HIS A 96 13.11 -0.68 -11.52
CA HIS A 96 12.35 -0.28 -12.72
C HIS A 96 10.90 -0.75 -12.71
N ARG A 97 10.46 -1.39 -11.63
CA ARG A 97 9.16 -2.04 -11.53
C ARG A 97 8.49 -1.71 -10.21
N LEU A 98 7.18 -1.55 -10.26
CA LEU A 98 6.31 -1.46 -9.10
C LEU A 98 5.52 -2.77 -9.05
N GLU A 99 5.99 -3.74 -8.27
CA GLU A 99 5.28 -5.01 -8.15
C GLU A 99 4.05 -4.79 -7.28
N VAL A 100 2.87 -4.93 -7.88
CA VAL A 100 1.61 -4.93 -7.16
C VAL A 100 1.48 -6.26 -6.44
N LEU A 101 1.14 -6.22 -5.15
CA LEU A 101 0.85 -7.43 -4.39
C LEU A 101 -0.65 -7.59 -4.23
N ASP A 102 -1.32 -6.60 -3.64
CA ASP A 102 -2.76 -6.67 -3.40
C ASP A 102 -3.37 -5.31 -3.00
N VAL A 103 -4.70 -5.24 -3.00
CA VAL A 103 -5.49 -4.22 -2.31
C VAL A 103 -6.40 -4.93 -1.32
N ILE A 104 -6.20 -4.67 -0.04
CA ILE A 104 -6.92 -5.36 1.03
C ILE A 104 -7.59 -4.40 1.99
N ASN A 105 -8.63 -4.89 2.68
CA ASN A 105 -9.16 -4.19 3.83
C ASN A 105 -8.22 -4.35 5.04
N ARG A 106 -8.13 -3.34 5.90
CA ARG A 106 -7.24 -3.31 7.08
C ARG A 106 -7.50 -4.46 8.04
N LYS A 107 -8.76 -4.92 8.14
CA LYS A 107 -9.14 -6.06 8.99
C LYS A 107 -8.55 -7.39 8.51
N ASP A 108 -8.26 -7.49 7.21
CA ASP A 108 -7.74 -8.69 6.57
C ASP A 108 -6.20 -8.70 6.50
N PHE A 109 -5.54 -7.66 7.05
CA PHE A 109 -4.09 -7.50 6.99
C PHE A 109 -3.33 -8.63 7.68
N GLU A 110 -3.75 -9.05 8.87
CA GLU A 110 -3.14 -10.20 9.57
C GLU A 110 -3.28 -11.52 8.79
N LYS A 111 -4.42 -11.71 8.14
CA LYS A 111 -4.64 -12.88 7.28
C LYS A 111 -3.73 -12.83 6.06
N TRP A 112 -3.56 -11.65 5.47
CA TRP A 112 -2.66 -11.46 4.34
C TRP A 112 -1.19 -11.66 4.73
N LEU A 113 -0.74 -11.19 5.90
CA LEU A 113 0.63 -11.41 6.38
C LEU A 113 0.99 -12.90 6.47
N LYS A 114 0.04 -13.76 6.84
CA LYS A 114 0.25 -15.21 6.91
C LYS A 114 0.49 -15.87 5.55
N THR A 115 0.20 -15.20 4.43
CA THR A 115 0.47 -15.72 3.08
C THR A 115 1.89 -15.43 2.60
N LEU A 116 2.68 -14.66 3.35
CA LEU A 116 4.09 -14.38 3.07
C LEU A 116 5.04 -15.49 3.53
N ASN A 117 4.53 -16.50 4.25
CA ASN A 117 5.29 -17.64 4.78
C ASN A 117 5.38 -18.78 3.77
#